data_AF-Q47BT6-F1
#
_entry.id   AF-Q47BT6-F1
#
_cell.length_a   1.000
_cell.length_b   1.000
_cell.length_c   1.000
_cell.angle_alpha   90.00
_cell.angle_beta   90.00
_cell.angle_gamma   90.00
#
_symmetry.space_group_name_H-M   'P 1'
#
loop_
_entity.id
_entity.type
_entity.pdbx_description
1 polymer ?
#
loop_
_entity_poly.entity_id
_entity_poly.type
_entity_poly.pdbx_seq_one_letter_code
_entity_poly.pdbx_strand_id
1 'polypeptide(L)'
;MGQAKNRGTLAQRVAQAQEKIEATRPEKLVCNGCKADVTAIHPVSTRGLRGIEAIWVGQCECGQTTFAASGEPKAVEAFFFALSENTELTLGSQRKDGGEHETA
;
A
#
# COMPACT_ATOMS: atom_id res chain seq x y z
N MET A 1 35.40 14.75 27.93
CA MET A 1 35.08 14.74 26.50
C MET A 1 33.89 13.80 26.27
N GLY A 2 32.68 14.34 26.15
CA GLY A 2 31.42 13.58 26.13
C GLY A 2 31.06 13.14 24.71
N GLN A 3 31.09 11.83 24.47
CA GLN A 3 30.68 11.21 23.21
C GLN A 3 29.16 11.08 23.17
N ALA A 4 28.48 12.19 22.87
CA ALA A 4 27.08 12.19 22.51
C ALA A 4 26.96 12.32 20.99
N LYS A 5 26.01 11.54 20.42
CA LYS A 5 25.43 11.66 19.06
C LYS A 5 26.05 10.77 17.99
N ASN A 6 25.74 9.47 18.07
CA ASN A 6 25.60 8.62 16.87
C ASN A 6 24.20 7.97 16.84
N ARG A 7 23.16 8.77 17.11
CA ARG A 7 21.79 8.39 16.76
C ARG A 7 21.61 8.85 15.31
N GLY A 8 21.58 7.91 14.38
CA GLY A 8 21.55 8.16 12.93
C GLY A 8 20.67 9.34 12.51
N THR A 9 21.13 10.06 11.48
CA THR A 9 20.52 11.29 10.99
C THR A 9 19.07 11.07 10.57
N LEU A 10 18.26 12.14 10.56
CA LEU A 10 16.85 12.07 10.13
C LEU A 10 16.72 11.43 8.73
N ALA A 11 17.64 11.77 7.82
CA ALA A 11 17.73 11.18 6.49
C ALA A 11 17.91 9.65 6.53
N GLN A 12 18.75 9.14 7.43
CA GLN A 12 19.01 7.72 7.57
C GLN A 12 17.79 6.95 8.11
N ARG A 13 16.98 7.58 8.97
CA ARG A 13 15.72 6.99 9.45
C ARG A 13 14.63 6.99 8.37
N VAL A 14 14.57 8.04 7.55
CA VAL A 14 13.62 8.12 6.43
C VAL A 14 13.96 7.10 5.36
N ALA A 15 15.24 6.96 4.99
CA ALA A 15 15.70 5.95 4.04
C ALA A 15 15.39 4.52 4.54
N GLN A 16 15.66 4.23 5.81
CA GLN A 16 15.36 2.90 6.38
C GLN A 16 13.85 2.62 6.49
N ALA A 17 13.02 3.66 6.67
CA ALA A 17 11.56 3.52 6.62
C ALA A 17 11.05 3.31 5.18
N GLN A 18 11.62 4.03 4.21
CA GLN A 18 11.31 3.86 2.79
C GLN A 18 11.72 2.47 2.30
N GLU A 19 12.90 1.98 2.65
CA GLU A 19 13.40 0.67 2.26
C GLU A 19 12.52 -0.47 2.80
N LYS A 20 12.02 -0.34 4.04
CA LYS A 20 11.04 -1.28 4.61
C LYS A 20 9.71 -1.25 3.86
N ILE A 21 9.25 -0.08 3.44
CA ILE A 21 8.04 0.07 2.64
C ILE A 21 8.30 -0.51 1.23
N GLU A 22 9.41 -0.22 0.58
CA GLU A 22 9.78 -0.80 -0.71
C GLU A 22 9.93 -2.34 -0.65
N ALA A 23 10.38 -2.91 0.47
CA ALA A 23 10.36 -4.37 0.68
C ALA A 23 8.94 -4.97 0.79
N THR A 24 7.93 -4.12 1.05
CA THR A 24 6.52 -4.49 1.01
C THR A 24 5.85 -4.14 -0.31
N ARG A 25 6.61 -3.67 -1.31
CA ARG A 25 6.12 -3.44 -2.67
C ARG A 25 5.66 -4.75 -3.31
N PRO A 26 4.39 -4.85 -3.75
CA PRO A 26 3.95 -5.99 -4.55
C PRO A 26 4.58 -5.93 -5.95
N GLU A 27 4.82 -7.09 -6.55
CA GLU A 27 5.42 -7.16 -7.89
C GLU A 27 4.49 -6.58 -8.97
N LYS A 28 3.18 -6.73 -8.74
CA LYS A 28 2.10 -6.22 -9.59
C LYS A 28 0.83 -6.03 -8.77
N LEU A 29 -0.01 -5.10 -9.19
CA LEU A 29 -1.39 -4.96 -8.70
C LEU A 29 -2.34 -5.48 -9.78
N VAL A 30 -3.34 -6.28 -9.44
CA VAL A 30 -4.34 -6.72 -10.42
C VAL A 30 -5.55 -5.82 -10.32
N CYS A 31 -5.94 -5.24 -11.47
CA CYS A 31 -7.08 -4.34 -11.52
C CYS A 31 -8.39 -5.02 -11.11
N ASN A 32 -9.16 -4.39 -10.21
CA ASN A 32 -10.40 -4.98 -9.70
C ASN A 32 -11.47 -5.15 -10.79
N GLY A 33 -11.54 -4.28 -11.79
CA GLY A 33 -12.55 -4.37 -12.85
C GLY A 33 -12.14 -5.21 -14.06
N CYS A 34 -10.95 -4.99 -14.64
CA CYS A 34 -10.53 -5.71 -15.85
C CYS A 34 -9.56 -6.88 -15.59
N LYS A 35 -9.14 -7.10 -14.35
CA LYS A 35 -8.16 -8.13 -13.94
C LYS A 35 -6.79 -8.03 -14.64
N ALA A 36 -6.47 -6.91 -15.28
CA ALA A 36 -5.17 -6.67 -15.88
C ALA A 36 -4.09 -6.41 -14.82
N ASP A 37 -2.85 -6.78 -15.13
CA ASP A 37 -1.69 -6.47 -14.30
C ASP A 37 -1.30 -4.99 -14.45
N VAL A 38 -1.26 -4.29 -13.32
CA VAL A 38 -0.84 -2.89 -13.17
C VAL A 38 0.55 -2.88 -12.55
N THR A 39 1.54 -2.48 -13.36
CA THR A 39 2.95 -2.41 -12.96
C THR A 39 3.38 -1.01 -12.54
N ALA A 40 2.65 0.01 -13.01
CA ALA A 40 2.80 1.40 -12.59
C ALA A 40 2.17 1.61 -11.20
N ILE A 41 2.92 1.27 -10.16
CA ILE A 41 2.46 1.30 -8.77
C ILE A 41 3.28 2.31 -7.96
N HIS A 42 2.59 3.08 -7.14
CA HIS A 42 3.16 4.14 -6.32
C HIS A 42 2.83 3.92 -4.85
N PRO A 43 3.77 4.19 -3.93
CA PRO A 43 3.50 4.08 -2.51
C PRO A 43 2.61 5.24 -2.07
N VAL A 44 1.63 4.94 -1.20
CA VAL A 44 0.80 5.93 -0.54
C VAL A 44 1.24 6.06 0.91
N SER A 45 1.22 7.28 1.43
CA SER A 45 1.56 7.54 2.83
C SER A 45 0.56 6.88 3.77
N THR A 46 1.03 5.93 4.59
CA THR A 46 0.25 5.31 5.67
C THR A 46 0.24 6.14 6.96
N ARG A 47 0.80 7.36 6.93
CA ARG A 47 0.87 8.25 8.09
C ARG A 47 -0.54 8.55 8.63
N GLY A 48 -0.77 8.17 9.88
CA GLY A 48 -2.06 8.37 10.56
C GLY A 48 -2.99 7.15 10.52
N LEU A 49 -2.68 6.14 9.70
CA LEU A 49 -3.42 4.88 9.63
C LEU A 49 -2.78 3.86 10.58
N ARG A 50 -3.33 3.74 11.79
CA ARG A 50 -2.92 2.72 12.76
C ARG A 50 -3.26 1.33 12.23
N GLY A 51 -2.31 0.40 12.26
CA GLY A 51 -2.49 -0.98 11.81
C GLY A 51 -2.30 -1.18 10.30
N ILE A 52 -2.04 -0.13 9.52
CA ILE A 52 -1.64 -0.26 8.11
C ILE A 52 -0.12 -0.13 7.99
N GLU A 53 0.52 -1.12 7.38
CA GLU A 53 1.97 -1.16 7.18
C GLU A 53 2.37 -0.49 5.87
N ALA A 54 1.66 -0.82 4.77
CA ALA A 54 1.92 -0.26 3.45
C ALA A 54 0.64 -0.14 2.64
N ILE A 55 0.56 0.91 1.81
CA ILE A 55 -0.49 1.08 0.80
C ILE A 55 0.19 1.37 -0.52
N TRP A 56 -0.27 0.68 -1.56
CA TRP A 56 0.16 0.83 -2.94
C TRP A 56 -1.05 1.17 -3.79
N VAL A 57 -0.87 2.13 -4.71
CA VAL A 57 -1.89 2.52 -5.68
C VAL A 57 -1.34 2.37 -7.08
N GLY A 58 -2.16 1.89 -8.00
CA GLY A 58 -1.86 1.86 -9.43
C GLY A 58 -3.08 2.25 -10.25
N GLN A 59 -2.85 2.99 -11.33
CA GLN A 59 -3.91 3.30 -12.28
C GLN A 59 -3.87 2.29 -13.42
N CYS A 60 -4.98 1.61 -13.66
CA CYS A 60 -5.11 0.69 -14.78
C CYS A 60 -5.48 1.44 -16.06
N GLU A 61 -5.08 0.91 -17.22
CA GLU A 61 -5.43 1.45 -18.54
C GLU A 61 -6.94 1.43 -18.82
N CYS A 62 -7.72 0.60 -18.12
CA CYS A 62 -9.18 0.63 -18.19
C CYS A 62 -9.81 1.87 -17.53
N GLY A 63 -9.00 2.73 -16.90
CA GLY A 63 -9.44 3.94 -16.22
C GLY A 63 -9.73 3.78 -14.73
N GLN A 64 -9.67 2.55 -14.19
CA GLN A 64 -9.87 2.30 -12.77
C GLN A 64 -8.57 2.38 -11.96
N THR A 65 -8.67 3.01 -10.80
CA THR A 65 -7.60 3.04 -9.80
C THR A 65 -7.71 1.84 -8.88
N THR A 66 -6.62 1.10 -8.73
CA THR A 66 -6.54 -0.10 -7.90
C THR A 66 -5.61 0.15 -6.72
N PHE A 67 -6.01 -0.30 -5.54
CA PHE A 67 -5.26 -0.15 -4.31
C PHE A 67 -4.95 -1.52 -3.72
N ALA A 68 -3.75 -1.70 -3.20
CA ALA A 68 -3.45 -2.77 -2.25
C ALA A 68 -2.98 -2.16 -0.94
N ALA A 69 -3.60 -2.60 0.15
CA ALA A 69 -3.15 -2.30 1.50
C ALA A 69 -2.63 -3.57 2.15
N SER A 70 -1.59 -3.45 2.96
CA SER A 70 -1.02 -4.52 3.77
C SER A 70 -0.91 -4.05 5.21
N GLY A 71 -1.28 -4.90 6.15
CA GLY A 71 -1.26 -4.61 7.58
C GLY A 71 -2.22 -5.52 8.35
N GLU A 72 -2.67 -5.06 9.51
CA GLU A 72 -3.67 -5.76 10.31
C GLU A 72 -4.98 -5.90 9.53
N PRO A 73 -5.60 -7.10 9.50
CA PRO A 73 -6.79 -7.37 8.70
C PRO A 73 -7.94 -6.42 9.03
N LYS A 74 -8.16 -6.08 10.32
CA LYS A 74 -9.17 -5.10 10.74
C LYS A 74 -8.89 -3.68 10.25
N ALA A 75 -7.63 -3.27 10.20
CA ALA A 75 -7.25 -1.95 9.73
C ALA A 75 -7.39 -1.87 8.21
N VAL A 76 -6.97 -2.92 7.50
CA VAL A 76 -7.11 -3.05 6.05
C VAL A 76 -8.58 -3.02 5.65
N GLU A 77 -9.43 -3.80 6.33
CA GLU A 77 -10.87 -3.80 6.11
C GLU A 77 -11.49 -2.42 6.36
N ALA A 78 -11.19 -1.77 7.50
CA ALA A 78 -11.69 -0.43 7.81
C ALA A 78 -11.24 0.63 6.78
N PHE A 79 -10.02 0.52 6.26
CA PHE A 79 -9.50 1.40 5.22
C PHE A 79 -10.28 1.23 3.91
N PHE A 80 -10.50 -0.01 3.46
CA PHE A 80 -11.28 -0.28 2.25
C PHE A 80 -12.75 0.07 2.42
N PHE A 81 -13.33 -0.16 3.59
CA PHE A 81 -14.69 0.28 3.92
C PHE A 81 -14.85 1.80 3.79
N ALA A 82 -13.95 2.57 4.42
CA ALA A 82 -13.99 4.03 4.35
C ALA A 82 -13.77 4.57 2.92
N LEU A 83 -12.94 3.90 2.10
CA LEU A 83 -12.77 4.23 0.68
C LEU A 83 -14.04 3.96 -0.13
N SER A 84 -14.75 2.88 0.17
CA SER A 84 -16.00 2.53 -0.51
C SER A 84 -17.12 3.54 -0.22
N GLU A 85 -17.15 4.12 0.99
CA GLU A 85 -18.17 5.12 1.36
C GLU A 85 -17.94 6.48 0.71
N ASN A 86 -16.71 6.78 0.28
CA ASN A 86 -16.34 8.08 -0.26
C ASN A 86 -16.19 8.12 -1.78
N THR A 87 -16.19 6.96 -2.45
CA THR A 87 -15.86 6.88 -3.88
C THR A 87 -16.60 5.74 -4.58
N GLU A 88 -17.07 5.99 -5.81
CA GLU A 88 -17.65 4.99 -6.75
C GLU A 88 -16.59 4.01 -7.30
N LEU A 89 -15.68 3.53 -6.46
CA LEU A 89 -14.55 2.67 -6.83
C LEU A 89 -14.87 1.19 -6.57
N THR A 90 -14.59 0.33 -7.55
CA THR A 90 -14.69 -1.13 -7.40
C THR A 90 -13.47 -1.66 -6.66
N LEU A 91 -13.68 -2.23 -5.48
CA LEU A 91 -12.63 -2.66 -4.57
C LEU A 91 -12.47 -4.19 -4.59
N GLY A 92 -11.23 -4.65 -4.46
CA GLY A 92 -10.87 -6.05 -4.41
C GLY A 92 -9.62 -6.21 -3.56
N SER A 93 -9.53 -7.32 -2.85
CA SER A 93 -8.40 -7.66 -1.98
C SER A 93 -7.47 -8.62 -2.72
N GLN A 94 -6.16 -8.40 -2.59
CA GLN A 94 -5.16 -9.20 -3.29
C GLN A 94 -3.96 -9.51 -2.39
N ARG A 95 -3.50 -10.77 -2.44
CA ARG A 95 -2.24 -11.19 -1.81
C ARG A 95 -1.03 -10.58 -2.51
N LYS A 96 0.07 -10.48 -1.76
CA LYS A 96 1.34 -9.87 -2.18
C LYS A 96 1.94 -10.46 -3.48
N ASP A 97 1.69 -11.74 -3.75
CA ASP A 97 2.12 -12.50 -4.95
C ASP A 97 1.17 -12.36 -6.15
N GLY A 98 0.03 -11.68 -5.98
CA GLY A 98 -1.00 -11.54 -7.01
C GLY A 98 -1.85 -12.78 -7.28
N GLY A 99 -1.53 -13.94 -6.69
CA GLY A 99 -2.17 -15.22 -6.99
C GLY A 99 -3.60 -15.41 -6.46
N GLU A 100 -3.98 -14.73 -5.38
CA GLU A 100 -5.34 -14.74 -4.84
C GLU A 100 -5.89 -13.32 -4.91
N HIS A 101 -6.91 -13.13 -5.75
CA HIS A 101 -7.65 -11.90 -5.95
C HIS A 101 -9.13 -12.16 -5.67
N GLU A 102 -9.68 -11.54 -4.64
CA GLU A 102 -11.09 -11.63 -4.29
C GLU A 102 -11.73 -10.24 -4.38
N THR A 103 -12.63 -10.08 -5.36
CA THR A 103 -13.49 -8.90 -5.50
C THR A 103 -14.77 -9.14 -4.71
N ALA A 104 -15.13 -8.21 -3.83
CA ALA A 104 -16.42 -8.21 -3.12
C ALA A 104 -17.52 -7.60 -4.00
#